data_AF-A0A4U7J8Y5-F1
#
_entry.id   AF-A0A4U7J8Y5-F1
#
_cell.length_a   1.000
_cell.length_b   1.000
_cell.length_c   1.000
_cell.angle_alpha   90.00
_cell.angle_beta   90.00
_cell.angle_gamma   90.00
#
_symmetry.space_group_name_H-M   'P 1'
#
loop_
_entity.id
_entity.type
_entity.pdbx_description
1 polymer ?
#
loop_
_entity_poly.entity_id
_entity_poly.type
_entity_poly.pdbx_seq_one_letter_code
_entity_poly.pdbx_strand_id
1 'polypeptide(L)'
;MQGIIEYGDDYVGDEFYWVACELYITTGKDKYLDYIKNSTHYLEIPTTLTGGIDADTTGCFDWCNTAGLGTLSLSMFTNGLSASDVATARANIIKAADEFILIANSQGYGVPIKECTIDGLITNSNGEVSSTVGFPYNSNSFILNEAIVMAYAFDYSYQNNKYLNGMVEAMDYLLGRNPRNQSYITGYGDKPLENPHHIFWDYRNDDSLPHPPAGCLSIGPNSGLQDDWTKGAGWKVAEIPPEKCFMDCAESWSTNNLDINLNAPLAWVSAYLDENIIKPPPPPLFGDVNEDYSIDALDITIIKQFLLTQNESLIINRFNADVNGDSFINALDFALIKMFLLGSITTFPVGG
;
A
#
# COMPACT_ATOMS: atom_id res chain seq x y z
N MET A 1 12.60 -24.73 19.47
CA MET A 1 13.31 -24.77 18.18
C MET A 1 12.21 -24.58 17.15
N GLN A 2 11.98 -23.34 16.71
CA GLN A 2 10.99 -23.06 15.66
C GLN A 2 11.42 -23.81 14.41
N GLY A 3 10.52 -24.63 13.86
CA GLY A 3 10.75 -25.27 12.57
C GLY A 3 10.89 -24.20 11.49
N ILE A 4 11.70 -24.48 10.47
CA ILE A 4 11.70 -23.68 9.24
C ILE A 4 10.31 -23.84 8.63
N ILE A 5 9.63 -22.73 8.32
CA ILE A 5 8.37 -22.76 7.57
C ILE A 5 8.70 -23.24 6.16
N GLU A 6 8.01 -24.29 5.69
CA GLU A 6 8.14 -24.76 4.32
C GLU A 6 7.28 -23.88 3.40
N TYR A 7 7.91 -23.26 2.40
CA TYR A 7 7.21 -22.60 1.28
C TYR A 7 6.78 -23.65 0.25
N GLY A 8 5.94 -24.58 0.71
CA GLY A 8 5.49 -25.72 -0.09
C GLY A 8 4.42 -25.31 -1.10
N ASP A 9 4.60 -25.74 -2.33
CA ASP A 9 3.64 -25.61 -3.42
C ASP A 9 3.73 -26.86 -4.30
N ASP A 10 2.59 -27.46 -4.62
CA ASP A 10 2.47 -28.69 -5.41
C ASP A 10 1.96 -28.45 -6.84
N TYR A 11 1.73 -27.19 -7.23
CA TYR A 11 1.32 -26.78 -8.56
C TYR A 11 2.17 -25.62 -9.07
N VAL A 12 3.06 -25.91 -10.02
CA VAL A 12 4.01 -24.91 -10.57
C VAL A 12 3.62 -24.35 -11.94
N GLY A 13 2.37 -24.54 -12.37
CA GLY A 13 1.93 -24.23 -13.74
C GLY A 13 1.91 -22.73 -14.02
N ASP A 14 1.58 -21.96 -13.00
CA ASP A 14 1.60 -20.51 -12.98
C ASP A 14 3.02 -19.94 -12.89
N GLU A 15 3.97 -20.58 -12.18
CA GLU A 15 5.39 -20.20 -12.22
C GLU A 15 5.95 -20.37 -13.63
N PHE A 16 5.63 -21.50 -14.29
CA PHE A 16 6.04 -21.69 -15.67
C PHE A 16 5.42 -20.64 -16.60
N TYR A 17 4.17 -20.24 -16.37
CA TYR A 17 3.53 -19.16 -17.10
C TYR A 17 4.24 -17.81 -16.86
N TRP A 18 4.47 -17.44 -15.60
CA TRP A 18 5.15 -16.20 -15.23
C TRP A 18 6.55 -16.13 -15.84
N VAL A 19 7.37 -17.19 -15.68
CA VAL A 19 8.70 -17.27 -16.26
C VAL A 19 8.66 -17.17 -17.78
N ALA A 20 7.70 -17.81 -18.43
CA ALA A 20 7.53 -17.68 -19.88
C ALA A 20 7.22 -16.24 -20.30
N CYS A 21 6.36 -15.54 -19.55
CA CYS A 21 6.05 -14.12 -19.77
C CYS A 21 7.31 -13.25 -19.70
N GLU A 22 8.07 -13.37 -18.61
CA GLU A 22 9.29 -12.57 -18.42
C GLU A 22 10.36 -12.86 -19.48
N LEU A 23 10.57 -14.15 -19.80
CA LEU A 23 11.50 -14.55 -20.86
C LEU A 23 11.04 -14.10 -22.24
N TYR A 24 9.73 -14.09 -22.51
CA TYR A 24 9.19 -13.58 -23.76
C TYR A 24 9.41 -12.08 -23.90
N ILE A 25 9.09 -11.30 -22.86
CA ILE A 25 9.30 -9.84 -22.82
C ILE A 25 10.79 -9.53 -23.03
N THR A 26 11.68 -10.28 -22.35
CA THR A 26 13.12 -10.04 -22.40
C THR A 26 13.75 -10.44 -23.72
N THR A 27 13.29 -11.55 -24.35
CA THR A 27 14.01 -12.17 -25.47
C THR A 27 13.28 -12.15 -26.80
N GLY A 28 11.96 -11.92 -26.81
CA GLY A 28 11.10 -11.96 -27.99
C GLY A 28 11.00 -13.33 -28.68
N LYS A 29 11.47 -14.42 -28.06
CA LYS A 29 11.51 -15.75 -28.72
C LYS A 29 10.13 -16.42 -28.75
N ASP A 30 9.72 -16.86 -29.94
CA ASP A 30 8.39 -17.47 -30.20
C ASP A 30 8.07 -18.67 -29.31
N LYS A 31 9.06 -19.50 -28.95
CA LYS A 31 8.82 -20.65 -28.06
C LYS A 31 8.19 -20.27 -26.71
N TYR A 32 8.47 -19.07 -26.20
CA TYR A 32 7.88 -18.58 -24.96
C TYR A 32 6.47 -18.05 -25.20
N LEU A 33 6.26 -17.35 -26.31
CA LEU A 33 4.93 -16.93 -26.77
C LEU A 33 3.99 -18.13 -26.98
N ASP A 34 4.49 -19.20 -27.60
CA ASP A 34 3.74 -20.43 -27.81
C ASP A 34 3.36 -21.07 -26.48
N TYR A 35 4.25 -21.09 -25.49
CA TYR A 35 3.93 -21.57 -24.15
C TYR A 35 2.86 -20.69 -23.47
N ILE A 36 3.07 -19.38 -23.47
CA ILE A 36 2.14 -18.38 -22.90
C ILE A 36 0.73 -18.59 -23.44
N LYS A 37 0.57 -18.70 -24.78
CA LYS A 37 -0.73 -18.84 -25.43
C LYS A 37 -1.43 -20.18 -25.20
N ASN A 38 -0.67 -21.22 -24.85
CA ASN A 38 -1.21 -22.54 -24.53
C ASN A 38 -1.40 -22.76 -23.02
N SER A 39 -0.97 -21.81 -22.18
CA SER A 39 -1.17 -21.87 -20.73
C SER A 39 -2.64 -21.65 -20.37
N THR A 40 -3.11 -22.33 -19.33
CA THR A 40 -4.42 -22.08 -18.72
C THR A 40 -4.53 -20.68 -18.09
N HIS A 41 -3.38 -20.07 -17.77
CA HIS A 41 -3.28 -18.75 -17.15
C HIS A 41 -3.14 -17.60 -18.14
N TYR A 42 -3.31 -17.87 -19.45
CA TYR A 42 -3.07 -16.87 -20.50
C TYR A 42 -3.92 -15.60 -20.29
N LEU A 43 -3.23 -14.51 -19.93
CA LEU A 43 -3.79 -13.18 -19.66
C LEU A 43 -4.73 -13.13 -18.44
N GLU A 44 -4.65 -14.11 -17.55
CA GLU A 44 -5.47 -14.18 -16.34
C GLU A 44 -4.99 -13.17 -15.29
N ILE A 45 -5.94 -12.51 -14.61
CA ILE A 45 -5.73 -11.87 -13.31
C ILE A 45 -6.78 -12.47 -12.37
N PRO A 46 -6.38 -13.36 -11.44
CA PRO A 46 -7.30 -13.94 -10.46
C PRO A 46 -7.92 -12.86 -9.56
N THR A 47 -9.12 -13.15 -9.06
CA THR A 47 -9.73 -12.45 -7.91
C THR A 47 -9.94 -13.39 -6.72
N THR A 48 -9.65 -14.67 -6.93
CA THR A 48 -9.65 -15.73 -5.94
C THR A 48 -8.54 -16.69 -6.33
N LEU A 49 -7.63 -16.97 -5.40
CA LEU A 49 -6.51 -17.87 -5.62
C LEU A 49 -7.00 -19.32 -5.55
N THR A 50 -6.36 -20.19 -6.32
CA THR A 50 -6.81 -21.59 -6.48
C THR A 50 -5.70 -22.61 -6.26
N GLY A 51 -4.45 -22.16 -6.08
CA GLY A 51 -3.29 -23.00 -5.87
C GLY A 51 -2.77 -22.94 -4.43
N GLY A 52 -2.09 -24.02 -4.02
CA GLY A 52 -1.35 -24.09 -2.77
C GLY A 52 -2.21 -23.94 -1.50
N ILE A 53 -1.55 -23.45 -0.44
CA ILE A 53 -2.15 -23.22 0.88
C ILE A 53 -3.18 -22.08 0.89
N ASP A 54 -3.12 -21.22 -0.13
CA ASP A 54 -3.93 -20.00 -0.24
C ASP A 54 -5.14 -20.19 -1.18
N ALA A 55 -5.47 -21.42 -1.57
CA ALA A 55 -6.69 -21.72 -2.32
C ALA A 55 -7.95 -21.20 -1.60
N ASP A 56 -8.92 -20.66 -2.37
CA ASP A 56 -10.13 -19.97 -1.87
C ASP A 56 -9.88 -18.58 -1.24
N THR A 57 -8.63 -18.09 -1.23
CA THR A 57 -8.30 -16.76 -0.72
C THR A 57 -8.63 -15.68 -1.75
N THR A 58 -9.23 -14.57 -1.32
CA THR A 58 -9.37 -13.39 -2.19
C THR A 58 -7.98 -12.83 -2.48
N GLY A 59 -7.64 -12.70 -3.76
CA GLY A 59 -6.32 -12.24 -4.16
C GLY A 59 -6.06 -12.39 -5.65
N CYS A 60 -5.02 -11.70 -6.12
CA CYS A 60 -4.59 -11.68 -7.52
C CYS A 60 -3.26 -12.39 -7.77
N PHE A 61 -2.39 -12.45 -6.76
CA PHE A 61 -1.14 -13.19 -6.76
C PHE A 61 -0.55 -13.17 -5.34
N ASP A 62 0.32 -14.14 -5.07
CA ASP A 62 1.15 -14.20 -3.88
C ASP A 62 2.48 -14.91 -4.21
N TRP A 63 3.09 -15.57 -3.22
CA TRP A 63 4.35 -16.29 -3.38
C TRP A 63 4.20 -17.68 -4.01
N CYS A 64 3.00 -18.29 -4.01
CA CYS A 64 2.70 -19.60 -4.61
C CYS A 64 1.60 -19.56 -5.69
N ASN A 65 1.08 -18.37 -6.01
CA ASN A 65 0.13 -18.11 -7.08
C ASN A 65 0.67 -16.93 -7.90
N THR A 66 1.53 -17.20 -8.88
CA THR A 66 2.34 -16.20 -9.59
C THR A 66 1.80 -15.81 -10.97
N ALA A 67 0.68 -16.41 -11.41
CA ALA A 67 0.09 -16.15 -12.73
C ALA A 67 -0.18 -14.65 -12.99
N GLY A 68 -0.73 -13.96 -11.99
CA GLY A 68 -1.04 -12.54 -12.08
C GLY A 68 0.18 -11.67 -12.38
N LEU A 69 1.37 -12.04 -11.87
CA LEU A 69 2.63 -11.33 -12.13
C LEU A 69 2.98 -11.36 -13.63
N GLY A 70 2.85 -12.53 -14.27
CA GLY A 70 3.08 -12.68 -15.70
C GLY A 70 2.16 -11.81 -16.56
N THR A 71 0.86 -11.81 -16.24
CA THR A 71 -0.13 -10.99 -16.96
C THR A 71 0.12 -9.50 -16.76
N LEU A 72 0.46 -9.07 -15.54
CA LEU A 72 0.84 -7.69 -15.27
C LEU A 72 2.03 -7.27 -16.16
N SER A 73 3.12 -8.06 -16.18
CA SER A 73 4.29 -7.79 -17.03
C SER A 73 3.95 -7.70 -18.51
N LEU A 74 3.11 -8.62 -19.03
CA LEU A 74 2.66 -8.59 -20.43
C LEU A 74 1.82 -7.35 -20.78
N SER A 75 1.11 -6.78 -19.81
CA SER A 75 0.27 -5.59 -20.01
C SER A 75 1.06 -4.27 -20.06
N MET A 76 2.19 -4.23 -19.34
CA MET A 76 3.02 -3.05 -19.12
C MET A 76 4.08 -2.87 -20.21
N PHE A 77 4.83 -3.92 -20.49
CA PHE A 77 6.03 -3.81 -21.32
C PHE A 77 5.73 -4.03 -22.79
N THR A 78 6.44 -3.30 -23.66
CA THR A 78 6.36 -3.55 -25.10
C THR A 78 6.83 -4.97 -25.40
N ASN A 79 5.97 -5.75 -26.04
CA ASN A 79 6.24 -7.14 -26.42
C ASN A 79 5.53 -7.46 -27.76
N GLY A 80 5.69 -8.68 -28.27
CA GLY A 80 5.13 -9.08 -29.57
C GLY A 80 3.71 -9.69 -29.50
N LEU A 81 2.99 -9.54 -28.39
CA LEU A 81 1.56 -9.88 -28.35
C LEU A 81 0.77 -9.01 -29.33
N SER A 82 -0.40 -9.51 -29.74
CA SER A 82 -1.29 -8.68 -30.54
C SER A 82 -1.85 -7.53 -29.69
N ALA A 83 -2.18 -6.40 -30.32
CA ALA A 83 -2.84 -5.30 -29.62
C ALA A 83 -4.15 -5.73 -28.93
N SER A 84 -4.85 -6.73 -29.48
CA SER A 84 -6.06 -7.31 -28.90
C SER A 84 -5.76 -8.10 -27.63
N ASP A 85 -4.66 -8.85 -27.60
CA ASP A 85 -4.23 -9.61 -26.41
C ASP A 85 -3.83 -8.65 -25.28
N VAL A 86 -3.03 -7.62 -25.59
CA VAL A 86 -2.66 -6.59 -24.61
C VAL A 86 -3.90 -5.87 -24.07
N ALA A 87 -4.86 -5.52 -24.93
CA ALA A 87 -6.13 -4.94 -24.51
C ALA A 87 -6.95 -5.88 -23.61
N THR A 88 -6.90 -7.19 -23.89
CA THR A 88 -7.57 -8.21 -23.06
C THR A 88 -6.93 -8.32 -21.68
N ALA A 89 -5.60 -8.36 -21.58
CA ALA A 89 -4.89 -8.34 -20.30
C ALA A 89 -5.26 -7.11 -19.45
N ARG A 90 -5.26 -5.92 -20.07
CA ARG A 90 -5.65 -4.67 -19.39
C ARG A 90 -7.11 -4.68 -18.95
N ALA A 91 -8.01 -5.23 -19.76
CA ALA A 91 -9.41 -5.39 -19.38
C ALA A 91 -9.59 -6.36 -18.20
N ASN A 92 -8.80 -7.44 -18.14
CA ASN A 92 -8.83 -8.38 -17.02
C ASN A 92 -8.30 -7.74 -15.72
N ILE A 93 -7.25 -6.91 -15.79
CA ILE A 93 -6.75 -6.10 -14.66
C ILE A 93 -7.85 -5.17 -14.12
N ILE A 94 -8.50 -4.41 -15.01
CA ILE A 94 -9.62 -3.51 -14.66
C ILE A 94 -10.77 -4.29 -14.01
N LYS A 95 -11.12 -5.46 -14.55
CA LYS A 95 -12.17 -6.32 -14.01
C LYS A 95 -11.83 -6.85 -12.61
N ALA A 96 -10.58 -7.26 -12.39
CA ALA A 96 -10.14 -7.73 -11.07
C ALA A 96 -10.17 -6.60 -10.04
N ALA A 97 -9.67 -5.41 -10.39
CA ALA A 97 -9.76 -4.23 -9.53
C ALA A 97 -11.21 -3.85 -9.20
N ASP A 98 -12.13 -3.98 -10.16
CA ASP A 98 -13.57 -3.75 -9.92
C ASP A 98 -14.15 -4.73 -8.90
N GLU A 99 -13.74 -6.00 -8.93
CA GLU A 99 -14.14 -6.98 -7.92
C GLU A 99 -13.56 -6.62 -6.55
N PHE A 100 -12.27 -6.34 -6.42
CA PHE A 100 -11.67 -5.96 -5.13
C PHE A 100 -12.31 -4.72 -4.51
N ILE A 101 -12.65 -3.72 -5.33
CA ILE A 101 -13.41 -2.54 -4.88
C ILE A 101 -14.83 -2.91 -4.46
N LEU A 102 -15.50 -3.82 -5.17
CA LEU A 102 -16.82 -4.33 -4.78
C LEU A 102 -16.76 -5.06 -3.43
N ILE A 103 -15.69 -5.82 -3.17
CA ILE A 103 -15.42 -6.45 -1.88
C ILE A 103 -15.24 -5.38 -0.80
N ALA A 104 -14.32 -4.43 -1.01
CA ALA A 104 -14.08 -3.33 -0.06
C ALA A 104 -15.37 -2.58 0.30
N ASN A 105 -16.21 -2.25 -0.69
CA ASN A 105 -17.49 -1.58 -0.47
C ASN A 105 -18.51 -2.41 0.33
N SER A 106 -18.33 -3.73 0.38
CA SER A 106 -19.16 -4.63 1.18
C SER A 106 -18.64 -4.82 2.61
N GLN A 107 -17.42 -4.36 2.91
CA GLN A 107 -16.79 -4.49 4.23
C GLN A 107 -16.97 -3.22 5.07
N GLY A 108 -17.20 -3.39 6.38
CA GLY A 108 -17.39 -2.26 7.29
C GLY A 108 -16.17 -1.34 7.44
N TYR A 109 -14.97 -1.87 7.18
CA TYR A 109 -13.70 -1.14 7.28
C TYR A 109 -13.01 -0.91 5.92
N GLY A 110 -13.70 -1.21 4.80
CA GLY A 110 -13.18 -0.95 3.45
C GLY A 110 -12.04 -1.87 3.01
N VAL A 111 -11.85 -3.00 3.68
CA VAL A 111 -10.78 -3.96 3.35
C VAL A 111 -11.12 -4.77 2.08
N PRO A 112 -10.21 -4.93 1.11
CA PRO A 112 -10.54 -5.54 -0.19
C PRO A 112 -10.54 -7.09 -0.22
N ILE A 113 -10.34 -7.75 0.92
CA ILE A 113 -10.41 -9.21 1.07
C ILE A 113 -11.70 -9.70 1.76
N LYS A 114 -12.06 -10.96 1.52
CA LYS A 114 -13.12 -11.69 2.24
C LYS A 114 -12.51 -12.70 3.21
N GLU A 115 -13.33 -13.20 4.12
CA GLU A 115 -13.01 -14.42 4.85
C GLU A 115 -12.89 -15.60 3.88
N CYS A 116 -11.90 -16.47 4.08
CA CYS A 116 -11.65 -17.67 3.30
C CYS A 116 -11.54 -18.89 4.21
N THR A 117 -11.51 -20.08 3.60
CA THR A 117 -11.20 -21.32 4.30
C THR A 117 -9.74 -21.30 4.76
N ILE A 118 -9.49 -21.66 6.02
CA ILE A 118 -8.14 -21.85 6.57
C ILE A 118 -8.04 -23.29 7.08
N ASP A 119 -7.28 -24.09 6.35
CA ASP A 119 -7.05 -25.51 6.65
C ASP A 119 -5.78 -25.72 7.48
N GLY A 120 -5.54 -26.96 7.92
CA GLY A 120 -4.26 -27.33 8.55
C GLY A 120 -4.06 -26.86 9.99
N LEU A 121 -5.11 -26.40 10.69
CA LEU A 121 -4.94 -25.69 11.98
C LEU A 121 -4.58 -26.61 13.16
N ILE A 122 -5.13 -27.83 13.20
CA ILE A 122 -4.87 -28.83 14.24
C ILE A 122 -4.95 -30.22 13.60
N THR A 123 -3.92 -31.04 13.80
CA THR A 123 -4.03 -32.50 13.68
C THR A 123 -4.35 -33.03 15.07
N ASN A 124 -5.59 -33.43 15.32
CA ASN A 124 -5.88 -34.11 16.59
C ASN A 124 -5.15 -35.48 16.63
N SER A 125 -5.08 -36.14 17.78
CA SER A 125 -4.39 -37.43 17.93
C SER A 125 -4.89 -38.54 17.00
N ASN A 126 -6.01 -38.33 16.30
CA ASN A 126 -6.63 -39.25 15.36
C ASN A 126 -6.32 -38.89 13.89
N GLY A 127 -5.55 -37.83 13.63
CA GLY A 127 -5.19 -37.40 12.28
C GLY A 127 -6.22 -36.49 11.60
N GLU A 128 -7.26 -36.03 12.30
CA GLU A 128 -8.24 -35.10 11.72
C GLU A 128 -7.64 -33.70 11.67
N VAL A 129 -7.62 -33.12 10.47
CA VAL A 129 -7.25 -31.74 10.21
C VAL A 129 -8.46 -30.85 10.43
N SER A 130 -8.39 -29.93 11.38
CA SER A 130 -9.44 -28.92 11.58
C SER A 130 -9.30 -27.76 10.61
N SER A 131 -10.42 -27.28 10.07
CA SER A 131 -10.52 -26.06 9.27
C SER A 131 -11.36 -24.99 9.97
N THR A 132 -11.18 -23.74 9.57
CA THR A 132 -12.03 -22.62 9.99
C THR A 132 -12.29 -21.67 8.81
N VAL A 133 -13.13 -20.65 9.03
CA VAL A 133 -13.35 -19.56 8.07
C VAL A 133 -12.91 -18.25 8.73
N GLY A 134 -12.11 -17.47 8.03
CA GLY A 134 -11.62 -16.19 8.56
C GLY A 134 -10.55 -15.55 7.68
N PHE A 135 -9.72 -14.68 8.27
CA PHE A 135 -8.65 -14.01 7.54
C PHE A 135 -7.42 -14.92 7.50
N PRO A 136 -6.81 -15.13 6.33
CA PRO A 136 -5.70 -16.06 6.16
C PRO A 136 -4.44 -15.57 6.85
N TYR A 137 -3.46 -16.48 7.00
CA TYR A 137 -2.09 -16.08 7.30
C TYR A 137 -1.62 -15.08 6.23
N ASN A 138 -0.90 -14.03 6.64
CA ASN A 138 -0.42 -13.00 5.71
C ASN A 138 -1.53 -12.15 5.05
N SER A 139 -2.69 -11.99 5.70
CA SER A 139 -3.83 -11.20 5.18
C SER A 139 -3.46 -9.81 4.65
N ASN A 140 -2.52 -9.10 5.29
CA ASN A 140 -2.09 -7.77 4.85
C ASN A 140 -1.35 -7.77 3.50
N SER A 141 -0.69 -8.86 3.09
CA SER A 141 -0.03 -8.91 1.78
C SER A 141 -1.03 -8.95 0.64
N PHE A 142 -2.14 -9.69 0.80
CA PHE A 142 -3.20 -9.76 -0.21
C PHE A 142 -3.80 -8.38 -0.46
N ILE A 143 -4.09 -7.63 0.61
CA ILE A 143 -4.60 -6.25 0.54
C ILE A 143 -3.69 -5.35 -0.32
N LEU A 144 -2.37 -5.43 -0.14
CA LEU A 144 -1.44 -4.61 -0.92
C LEU A 144 -1.26 -5.12 -2.35
N ASN A 145 -1.24 -6.44 -2.56
CA ASN A 145 -1.18 -7.01 -3.92
C ASN A 145 -2.40 -6.60 -4.74
N GLU A 146 -3.59 -6.57 -4.13
CA GLU A 146 -4.82 -6.07 -4.74
C GLU A 146 -4.74 -4.56 -5.04
N ALA A 147 -4.14 -3.76 -4.15
CA ALA A 147 -3.89 -2.34 -4.40
C ALA A 147 -2.94 -2.10 -5.59
N ILE A 148 -1.96 -2.98 -5.82
CA ILE A 148 -1.12 -2.95 -7.05
C ILE A 148 -2.00 -3.15 -8.29
N VAL A 149 -2.94 -4.09 -8.28
CA VAL A 149 -3.87 -4.31 -9.40
C VAL A 149 -4.78 -3.10 -9.60
N MET A 150 -5.26 -2.47 -8.53
CA MET A 150 -6.02 -1.22 -8.61
C MET A 150 -5.21 -0.08 -9.24
N ALA A 151 -3.92 0.03 -8.93
CA ALA A 151 -3.03 1.02 -9.54
C ALA A 151 -2.94 0.85 -11.07
N TYR A 152 -2.71 -0.37 -11.55
CA TYR A 152 -2.71 -0.61 -12.99
C TYR A 152 -4.08 -0.39 -13.63
N ALA A 153 -5.17 -0.68 -12.91
CA ALA A 153 -6.52 -0.34 -13.38
C ALA A 153 -6.72 1.18 -13.48
N PHE A 154 -6.17 1.98 -12.58
CA PHE A 154 -6.15 3.44 -12.68
C PHE A 154 -5.46 3.89 -13.97
N ASP A 155 -4.26 3.38 -14.24
CA ASP A 155 -3.49 3.72 -15.45
C ASP A 155 -4.24 3.35 -16.74
N TYR A 156 -4.83 2.14 -16.78
CA TYR A 156 -5.51 1.63 -17.98
C TYR A 156 -6.92 2.15 -18.19
N SER A 157 -7.53 2.78 -17.18
CA SER A 157 -8.88 3.34 -17.24
C SER A 157 -8.93 4.84 -17.54
N TYR A 158 -7.82 5.42 -18.02
CA TYR A 158 -7.65 6.87 -18.20
C TYR A 158 -7.81 7.62 -16.88
N GLN A 159 -7.18 7.12 -15.81
CA GLN A 159 -7.14 7.75 -14.50
C GLN A 159 -8.52 7.88 -13.84
N ASN A 160 -9.31 6.80 -13.89
CA ASN A 160 -10.57 6.77 -13.13
C ASN A 160 -10.28 6.68 -11.63
N ASN A 161 -10.51 7.79 -10.91
CA ASN A 161 -10.21 7.94 -9.48
C ASN A 161 -10.83 6.86 -8.57
N LYS A 162 -11.84 6.10 -9.01
CA LYS A 162 -12.37 4.99 -8.19
C LYS A 162 -11.29 3.98 -7.79
N TYR A 163 -10.30 3.77 -8.66
CA TYR A 163 -9.19 2.84 -8.40
C TYR A 163 -8.17 3.41 -7.43
N LEU A 164 -7.78 4.67 -7.60
CA LEU A 164 -6.90 5.36 -6.64
C LEU A 164 -7.56 5.45 -5.26
N ASN A 165 -8.87 5.72 -5.21
CA ASN A 165 -9.64 5.68 -3.96
C ASN A 165 -9.62 4.28 -3.33
N GLY A 166 -9.78 3.21 -4.13
CA GLY A 166 -9.67 1.84 -3.62
C GLY A 166 -8.31 1.54 -2.98
N MET A 167 -7.22 2.03 -3.58
CA MET A 167 -5.88 1.92 -2.99
C MET A 167 -5.75 2.70 -1.67
N VAL A 168 -6.33 3.90 -1.60
CA VAL A 168 -6.36 4.71 -0.38
C VAL A 168 -7.14 3.99 0.72
N GLU A 169 -8.30 3.41 0.40
CA GLU A 169 -9.10 2.63 1.36
C GLU A 169 -8.34 1.40 1.90
N ALA A 170 -7.56 0.74 1.04
CA ALA A 170 -6.67 -0.35 1.44
C ALA A 170 -5.56 0.13 2.40
N MET A 171 -4.92 1.25 2.10
CA MET A 171 -3.91 1.84 2.99
C MET A 171 -4.49 2.39 4.29
N ASP A 172 -5.69 2.98 4.27
CA ASP A 172 -6.41 3.42 5.46
C ASP A 172 -6.63 2.25 6.43
N TYR A 173 -7.03 1.09 5.91
CA TYR A 173 -7.16 -0.14 6.72
C TYR A 173 -5.84 -0.50 7.39
N LEU A 174 -4.74 -0.51 6.63
CA LEU A 174 -3.40 -0.86 7.13
C LEU A 174 -2.84 0.16 8.14
N LEU A 175 -3.23 1.43 8.02
CA LEU A 175 -2.78 2.53 8.87
C LEU A 175 -3.67 2.79 10.09
N GLY A 176 -4.73 2.00 10.30
CA GLY A 176 -5.49 2.04 11.55
C GLY A 176 -7.00 2.03 11.42
N ARG A 177 -7.56 2.18 10.22
CA ARG A 177 -9.01 2.09 9.98
C ARG A 177 -9.47 0.64 9.94
N ASN A 178 -9.30 -0.04 11.06
CA ASN A 178 -9.65 -1.45 11.27
C ASN A 178 -10.22 -1.65 12.70
N PRO A 179 -10.85 -2.80 13.00
CA PRO A 179 -11.50 -3.03 14.30
C PRO A 179 -10.56 -3.05 15.51
N ARG A 180 -9.24 -3.02 15.30
CA ARG A 180 -8.22 -2.99 16.35
C ARG A 180 -7.65 -1.59 16.59
N ASN A 181 -8.06 -0.60 15.75
CA ASN A 181 -7.48 0.74 15.70
C ASN A 181 -5.95 0.69 15.68
N GLN A 182 -5.40 -0.24 14.88
CA GLN A 182 -3.98 -0.60 14.87
C GLN A 182 -3.38 -0.21 13.52
N SER A 183 -2.35 0.61 13.50
CA SER A 183 -1.49 0.65 12.33
C SER A 183 -0.63 -0.61 12.32
N TYR A 184 -0.70 -1.38 11.23
CA TYR A 184 0.13 -2.56 11.04
C TYR A 184 1.54 -2.22 10.56
N ILE A 185 1.88 -0.93 10.47
CA ILE A 185 3.16 -0.42 9.98
C ILE A 185 3.93 0.22 11.14
N THR A 186 5.18 -0.21 11.33
CA THR A 186 6.06 0.34 12.37
C THR A 186 6.32 1.82 12.16
N GLY A 187 6.28 2.61 13.24
CA GLY A 187 6.57 4.04 13.21
C GLY A 187 5.52 4.95 12.53
N TYR A 188 4.38 4.41 12.09
CA TYR A 188 3.30 5.18 11.46
C TYR A 188 1.96 4.99 12.18
N GLY A 189 1.16 6.05 12.26
CA GLY A 189 -0.14 6.08 12.93
C GLY A 189 -0.06 6.39 14.43
N ASP A 190 -1.20 6.73 15.03
CA ASP A 190 -1.29 7.06 16.47
C ASP A 190 -1.09 5.83 17.38
N LYS A 191 -1.32 4.64 16.82
CA LYS A 191 -1.05 3.34 17.45
C LYS A 191 -0.21 2.49 16.48
N PRO A 192 1.10 2.78 16.38
CA PRO A 192 1.98 2.10 15.45
C PRO A 192 2.17 0.62 15.84
N LEU A 193 2.73 -0.17 14.92
CA LEU A 193 3.24 -1.49 15.26
C LEU A 193 4.54 -1.33 16.06
N GLU A 194 4.60 -1.90 17.26
CA GLU A 194 5.76 -1.72 18.16
C GLU A 194 6.56 -3.02 18.37
N ASN A 195 5.91 -4.18 18.31
CA ASN A 195 6.48 -5.45 18.79
C ASN A 195 6.35 -6.57 17.74
N PRO A 196 6.85 -6.38 16.51
CA PRO A 196 6.83 -7.43 15.49
C PRO A 196 7.61 -8.66 15.93
N HIS A 197 7.21 -9.85 15.46
CA HIS A 197 8.03 -11.04 15.57
C HIS A 197 9.26 -10.89 14.68
N HIS A 198 10.40 -10.53 15.27
CA HIS A 198 11.66 -10.35 14.54
C HIS A 198 12.87 -10.57 15.45
N ILE A 199 13.79 -11.45 15.04
CA ILE A 199 14.92 -11.89 15.89
C ILE A 199 15.88 -10.77 16.33
N PHE A 200 15.92 -9.64 15.62
CA PHE A 200 16.82 -8.52 15.90
C PHE A 200 16.09 -7.25 16.34
N TRP A 201 14.78 -7.15 16.08
CA TRP A 201 14.00 -5.95 16.41
C TRP A 201 13.06 -6.26 17.57
N ASP A 202 13.64 -6.77 18.66
CA ASP A 202 12.93 -7.37 19.79
C ASP A 202 13.27 -6.70 21.13
N TYR A 203 13.25 -5.36 21.14
CA TYR A 203 13.53 -4.55 22.35
C TYR A 203 12.65 -4.96 23.55
N ARG A 204 11.41 -5.42 23.30
CA ARG A 204 10.48 -5.81 24.38
C ARG A 204 10.98 -6.99 25.19
N ASN A 205 11.62 -7.96 24.53
CA ASN A 205 12.13 -9.17 25.17
C ASN A 205 13.60 -9.05 25.60
N ASP A 206 14.38 -8.26 24.86
CA ASP A 206 15.78 -7.96 25.16
C ASP A 206 16.06 -6.48 24.89
N ASP A 207 16.22 -5.70 25.96
CA ASP A 207 16.43 -4.24 25.89
C ASP A 207 17.79 -3.84 25.28
N SER A 208 18.67 -4.81 25.00
CA SER A 208 19.90 -4.60 24.23
C SER A 208 19.68 -4.63 22.71
N LEU A 209 18.53 -5.13 22.25
CA LEU A 209 18.12 -5.13 20.85
C LEU A 209 17.32 -3.87 20.50
N PRO A 210 17.41 -3.34 19.27
CA PRO A 210 16.69 -2.13 18.89
C PRO A 210 15.18 -2.35 18.69
N HIS A 211 14.42 -1.25 18.74
CA HIS A 211 13.07 -1.18 18.16
C HIS A 211 13.12 -1.37 16.64
N PRO A 212 12.02 -1.84 16.01
CA PRO A 212 11.99 -1.94 14.55
C PRO A 212 12.12 -0.56 13.89
N PRO A 213 12.77 -0.46 12.72
CA PRO A 213 12.78 0.77 11.93
C PRO A 213 11.36 1.08 11.46
N ALA A 214 11.08 2.34 11.13
CA ALA A 214 9.78 2.73 10.58
C ALA A 214 9.58 2.17 9.16
N GLY A 215 8.32 1.87 8.80
CA GLY A 215 7.95 1.38 7.47
C GLY A 215 8.02 -0.13 7.27
N CYS A 216 7.97 -0.91 8.36
CA CYS A 216 7.85 -2.37 8.30
C CYS A 216 6.42 -2.82 8.52
N LEU A 217 5.89 -3.63 7.61
CA LEU A 217 4.52 -4.16 7.67
C LEU A 217 4.45 -5.52 8.34
N SER A 218 3.49 -5.67 9.26
CA SER A 218 3.07 -6.96 9.83
C SER A 218 2.19 -7.78 8.88
N ILE A 219 2.31 -9.11 8.93
CA ILE A 219 1.40 -10.06 8.25
C ILE A 219 -0.10 -9.79 8.53
N GLY A 220 -0.41 -9.18 9.67
CA GLY A 220 -1.76 -8.77 10.03
C GLY A 220 -2.64 -9.88 10.61
N PRO A 221 -3.97 -9.66 10.66
CA PRO A 221 -4.90 -10.61 11.26
C PRO A 221 -4.83 -12.00 10.61
N ASN A 222 -4.79 -13.04 11.44
CA ASN A 222 -4.84 -14.43 11.01
C ASN A 222 -5.77 -15.23 11.93
N SER A 223 -6.92 -15.67 11.42
CA SER A 223 -7.91 -16.42 12.18
C SER A 223 -7.48 -17.85 12.54
N GLY A 224 -6.40 -18.34 11.94
CA GLY A 224 -5.84 -19.66 12.24
C GLY A 224 -5.17 -19.74 13.62
N LEU A 225 -4.72 -18.62 14.18
CA LEU A 225 -4.07 -18.55 15.50
C LEU A 225 -3.00 -19.64 15.69
N GLN A 226 -2.11 -19.75 14.71
CA GLN A 226 -1.26 -20.93 14.55
C GLN A 226 -0.07 -20.96 15.54
N ASP A 227 0.24 -19.83 16.18
CA ASP A 227 1.30 -19.73 17.18
C ASP A 227 0.87 -20.13 18.61
N ASP A 228 1.81 -20.63 19.41
CA ASP A 228 1.55 -21.06 20.79
C ASP A 228 1.19 -19.89 21.70
N TRP A 229 1.57 -18.66 21.34
CA TRP A 229 1.38 -17.49 22.17
C TRP A 229 -0.06 -17.02 22.20
N THR A 230 -0.70 -16.91 21.03
CA THR A 230 -2.12 -16.61 20.85
C THR A 230 -2.97 -17.67 21.55
N LYS A 231 -2.67 -18.95 21.33
CA LYS A 231 -3.31 -20.08 22.04
C LYS A 231 -3.13 -19.97 23.56
N GLY A 232 -1.91 -19.70 24.02
CA GLY A 232 -1.57 -19.55 25.44
C GLY A 232 -2.23 -18.35 26.11
N ALA A 233 -2.48 -17.27 25.36
CA ALA A 233 -3.24 -16.10 25.78
C ALA A 233 -4.75 -16.36 25.89
N GLY A 234 -5.20 -17.59 25.65
CA GLY A 234 -6.59 -18.01 25.75
C GLY A 234 -7.43 -17.70 24.51
N TRP A 235 -6.79 -17.31 23.39
CA TRP A 235 -7.49 -17.10 22.14
C TRP A 235 -7.86 -18.44 21.52
N LYS A 236 -9.04 -18.48 20.91
CA LYS A 236 -9.57 -19.69 20.29
C LYS A 236 -10.08 -19.36 18.90
N VAL A 237 -9.77 -20.26 17.98
CA VAL A 237 -10.25 -20.23 16.60
C VAL A 237 -11.78 -20.13 16.60
N ALA A 238 -12.31 -19.30 15.71
CA ALA A 238 -13.75 -19.00 15.56
C ALA A 238 -14.45 -18.32 16.76
N GLU A 239 -13.76 -18.01 17.87
CA GLU A 239 -14.32 -17.20 18.97
C GLU A 239 -13.98 -15.70 18.84
N ILE A 240 -13.02 -15.34 18.00
CA ILE A 240 -12.58 -13.96 17.74
C ILE A 240 -13.00 -13.58 16.32
N PRO A 241 -13.65 -12.42 16.11
CA PRO A 241 -13.95 -11.94 14.75
C PRO A 241 -12.68 -11.84 13.91
N PRO A 242 -12.68 -12.24 12.63
CA PRO A 242 -11.45 -12.41 11.86
C PRO A 242 -10.49 -11.23 11.81
N GLU A 243 -10.98 -10.03 11.51
CA GLU A 243 -10.18 -8.81 11.50
C GLU A 243 -9.62 -8.40 12.89
N LYS A 244 -10.09 -9.05 13.97
CA LYS A 244 -9.57 -8.86 15.33
C LYS A 244 -8.53 -9.89 15.74
N CYS A 245 -8.24 -10.90 14.91
CA CYS A 245 -7.24 -11.94 15.15
C CYS A 245 -5.80 -11.44 14.96
N PHE A 246 -5.44 -10.35 15.62
CA PHE A 246 -4.12 -9.71 15.54
C PHE A 246 -3.58 -9.34 16.92
N MET A 247 -2.33 -9.69 17.22
CA MET A 247 -1.67 -9.36 18.48
C MET A 247 -0.31 -8.70 18.23
N ASP A 248 -0.15 -7.45 18.68
CA ASP A 248 1.16 -6.78 18.67
C ASP A 248 2.07 -7.31 19.79
N CYS A 249 2.66 -8.48 19.54
CA CYS A 249 3.54 -9.19 20.47
C CYS A 249 4.62 -9.94 19.69
N ALA A 250 5.87 -9.86 20.17
CA ALA A 250 7.02 -10.43 19.50
C ALA A 250 6.95 -11.97 19.41
N GLU A 251 6.19 -12.65 20.27
CA GLU A 251 6.01 -14.10 20.23
C GLU A 251 4.89 -14.55 19.28
N SER A 252 4.03 -13.63 18.81
CA SER A 252 2.91 -13.96 17.93
C SER A 252 3.33 -13.99 16.47
N TRP A 253 4.17 -14.95 16.10
CA TRP A 253 4.61 -15.09 14.70
C TRP A 253 3.46 -15.35 13.73
N SER A 254 2.32 -15.92 14.18
CA SER A 254 1.21 -16.23 13.28
C SER A 254 0.32 -15.03 12.98
N THR A 255 0.43 -13.95 13.75
CA THR A 255 -0.32 -12.70 13.51
C THR A 255 0.55 -11.46 13.38
N ASN A 256 1.86 -11.56 13.65
CA ASN A 256 2.75 -10.40 13.75
C ASN A 256 4.16 -10.58 13.20
N ASN A 257 4.38 -11.55 12.30
CA ASN A 257 5.65 -11.66 11.57
C ASN A 257 5.86 -10.51 10.57
N LEU A 258 7.12 -10.31 10.20
CA LEU A 258 7.53 -9.43 9.09
C LEU A 258 8.15 -10.29 7.99
N ASP A 259 7.85 -9.97 6.74
CA ASP A 259 8.45 -10.65 5.59
C ASP A 259 8.79 -9.70 4.44
N ILE A 260 9.66 -10.14 3.54
CA ILE A 260 10.06 -9.36 2.36
C ILE A 260 8.91 -9.23 1.35
N ASN A 261 8.07 -10.24 1.24
CA ASN A 261 6.89 -10.24 0.35
C ASN A 261 5.74 -9.37 0.88
N LEU A 262 5.84 -8.85 2.11
CA LEU A 262 4.98 -7.79 2.65
C LEU A 262 5.53 -6.39 2.35
N ASN A 263 6.83 -6.21 2.60
CA ASN A 263 7.45 -4.89 2.47
C ASN A 263 7.70 -4.49 1.01
N ALA A 264 7.87 -5.44 0.10
CA ALA A 264 7.96 -5.18 -1.33
C ALA A 264 6.68 -4.51 -1.89
N PRO A 265 5.47 -5.08 -1.72
CA PRO A 265 4.25 -4.41 -2.17
C PRO A 265 3.93 -3.15 -1.35
N LEU A 266 4.33 -3.06 -0.06
CA LEU A 266 4.19 -1.81 0.71
C LEU A 266 5.00 -0.68 0.09
N ALA A 267 6.26 -0.94 -0.25
CA ALA A 267 7.13 0.03 -0.90
C ALA A 267 6.55 0.46 -2.26
N TRP A 268 6.02 -0.48 -3.03
CA TRP A 268 5.41 -0.21 -4.33
C TRP A 268 4.16 0.68 -4.19
N VAL A 269 3.21 0.30 -3.33
CA VAL A 269 1.94 1.02 -3.14
C VAL A 269 2.17 2.40 -2.54
N SER A 270 3.04 2.52 -1.54
CA SER A 270 3.35 3.82 -0.92
C SER A 270 4.00 4.80 -1.92
N ALA A 271 4.94 4.32 -2.75
CA ALA A 271 5.53 5.15 -3.79
C ALA A 271 4.49 5.57 -4.84
N TYR A 272 3.66 4.65 -5.31
CA TYR A 272 2.63 4.94 -6.30
C TYR A 272 1.62 5.98 -5.79
N LEU A 273 1.18 5.85 -4.53
CA LEU A 273 0.27 6.81 -3.91
C LEU A 273 0.92 8.18 -3.73
N ASP A 274 2.20 8.27 -3.32
CA ASP A 274 2.90 9.55 -3.23
C ASP A 274 3.01 10.24 -4.59
N GLU A 275 3.19 9.49 -5.68
CA GLU A 275 3.25 10.05 -7.04
C GLU A 275 1.89 10.53 -7.56
N ASN A 276 0.79 9.84 -7.23
CA ASN A 276 -0.50 10.00 -7.93
C ASN A 276 -1.61 10.65 -7.09
N ILE A 277 -1.52 10.66 -5.76
CA ILE A 277 -2.47 11.42 -4.95
C ILE A 277 -2.21 12.92 -5.17
N ILE A 278 -3.29 13.69 -5.34
CA ILE A 278 -3.21 15.15 -5.30
C ILE A 278 -2.67 15.53 -3.93
N LYS A 279 -1.37 15.85 -3.88
CA LYS A 279 -0.73 16.31 -2.65
C LYS A 279 -1.53 17.51 -2.16
N PRO A 280 -1.96 17.55 -0.87
CA PRO A 280 -2.51 18.78 -0.34
C PRO A 280 -1.51 19.90 -0.65
N PRO A 281 -1.97 21.11 -1.02
CA PRO A 281 -1.04 22.20 -1.23
C PRO A 281 -0.14 22.28 0.00
N PRO A 282 1.19 22.42 -0.19
CA PRO A 282 2.10 22.54 0.94
C PRO A 282 1.58 23.64 1.87
N PRO A 283 1.85 23.55 3.19
CA PRO A 283 1.54 24.65 4.09
C PRO A 283 2.04 25.96 3.48
N PRO A 284 1.24 27.02 3.49
CA PRO A 284 1.60 28.27 2.84
C PRO A 284 2.97 28.74 3.31
N LEU A 285 3.88 28.94 2.36
CA LEU A 285 5.20 29.50 2.63
C LEU A 285 5.05 31.03 2.59
N PHE A 286 4.68 31.61 3.74
CA PHE A 286 4.57 33.06 3.87
C PHE A 286 5.85 33.74 3.41
N GLY A 287 5.71 34.73 2.53
CA GLY A 287 6.81 35.43 1.87
C GLY A 287 7.19 34.93 0.48
N ASP A 288 6.83 33.70 0.10
CA ASP A 288 7.02 33.13 -1.25
C ASP A 288 5.79 33.45 -2.10
N VAL A 289 5.84 34.57 -2.80
CA VAL A 289 4.72 35.23 -3.46
C VAL A 289 4.51 34.68 -4.88
N ASN A 290 5.55 34.06 -5.44
CA ASN A 290 5.55 33.47 -6.79
C ASN A 290 5.46 31.93 -6.81
N GLU A 291 5.43 31.29 -5.63
CA GLU A 291 5.36 29.83 -5.43
C GLU A 291 6.56 29.06 -6.00
N ASP A 292 7.76 29.65 -5.95
CA ASP A 292 9.00 29.00 -6.39
C ASP A 292 9.77 28.29 -5.26
N TYR A 293 9.18 28.24 -4.06
CA TYR A 293 9.71 27.67 -2.82
C TYR A 293 10.91 28.43 -2.23
N SER A 294 11.15 29.67 -2.67
CA SER A 294 12.17 30.56 -2.12
C SER A 294 11.55 31.88 -1.67
N ILE A 295 12.15 32.55 -0.68
CA ILE A 295 11.77 33.91 -0.28
C ILE A 295 12.93 34.83 -0.65
N ASP A 296 12.81 35.54 -1.77
CA ASP A 296 13.89 36.31 -2.36
C ASP A 296 13.46 37.67 -2.97
N ALA A 297 14.36 38.26 -3.77
CA ALA A 297 14.14 39.57 -4.38
C ALA A 297 13.02 39.59 -5.44
N LEU A 298 12.64 38.44 -5.99
CA LEU A 298 11.53 38.31 -6.94
C LEU A 298 10.19 38.51 -6.24
N ASP A 299 10.01 37.95 -5.05
CA ASP A 299 8.79 38.08 -4.24
C ASP A 299 8.47 39.52 -3.89
N ILE A 300 9.47 40.22 -3.34
CA ILE A 300 9.33 41.63 -2.97
C ILE A 300 9.09 42.52 -4.21
N THR A 301 9.58 42.11 -5.38
CA THR A 301 9.31 42.81 -6.64
C THR A 301 7.86 42.64 -7.09
N ILE A 302 7.29 41.44 -6.91
CA ILE A 302 5.89 41.14 -7.22
C ILE A 302 4.95 41.89 -6.27
N ILE A 303 5.22 41.90 -4.95
CA ILE A 303 4.43 42.72 -4.02
C ILE A 303 4.52 44.20 -4.38
N LYS A 304 5.72 44.71 -4.67
CA LYS A 304 5.88 46.11 -5.09
C LYS A 304 5.07 46.42 -6.35
N GLN A 305 5.10 45.54 -7.34
CA GLN A 305 4.32 45.70 -8.57
C GLN A 305 2.82 45.64 -8.29
N PHE A 306 2.37 44.73 -7.43
CA PHE A 306 0.99 44.61 -6.99
C PHE A 306 0.49 45.91 -6.34
N LEU A 307 1.24 46.45 -5.38
CA LEU A 307 0.89 47.68 -4.67
C LEU A 307 0.88 48.91 -5.57
N LEU A 308 1.77 48.97 -6.57
CA LEU A 308 1.87 50.11 -7.48
C LEU A 308 0.82 50.10 -8.57
N THR A 309 0.43 48.92 -9.06
CA THR A 309 -0.43 48.79 -10.24
C THR A 309 -1.87 48.48 -9.90
N GLN A 310 -2.12 47.88 -8.73
CA GLN A 310 -3.41 47.28 -8.37
C GLN A 310 -3.96 46.37 -9.48
N ASN A 311 -3.07 45.77 -10.27
CA ASN A 311 -3.43 44.95 -11.41
C ASN A 311 -3.98 43.60 -10.94
N GLU A 312 -5.29 43.40 -11.09
CA GLU A 312 -5.97 42.15 -10.72
C GLU A 312 -5.50 40.94 -11.55
N SER A 313 -4.87 41.17 -12.71
CA SER A 313 -4.32 40.11 -13.57
C SER A 313 -2.87 39.74 -13.24
N LEU A 314 -2.26 40.36 -12.22
CA LEU A 314 -0.93 39.95 -11.76
C LEU A 314 -1.02 38.56 -11.10
N ILE A 315 -0.12 37.66 -11.47
CA ILE A 315 0.02 36.35 -10.83
C ILE A 315 0.73 36.60 -9.49
N ILE A 316 0.00 36.44 -8.40
CA ILE A 316 0.48 36.62 -7.02
C ILE A 316 -0.25 35.61 -6.13
N ASN A 317 0.50 34.82 -5.34
CA ASN A 317 -0.11 34.07 -4.26
C ASN A 317 -0.47 35.04 -3.13
N ARG A 318 -1.77 35.34 -3.02
CA ARG A 318 -2.30 36.31 -2.06
C ARG A 318 -2.22 35.84 -0.61
N PHE A 319 -2.22 34.53 -0.40
CA PHE A 319 -2.14 33.93 0.92
C PHE A 319 -0.71 34.02 1.46
N ASN A 320 0.29 33.70 0.63
CA ASN A 320 1.69 33.82 1.01
C ASN A 320 2.14 35.28 1.12
N ALA A 321 1.50 36.20 0.39
CA ALA A 321 1.79 37.63 0.43
C ALA A 321 1.29 38.35 1.69
N ASP A 322 0.28 37.81 2.39
CA ASP A 322 -0.24 38.35 3.65
C ASP A 322 0.58 37.80 4.83
N VAL A 323 1.75 38.40 5.04
CA VAL A 323 2.75 37.91 6.00
C VAL A 323 2.49 38.39 7.42
N ASN A 324 1.49 39.27 7.63
CA ASN A 324 1.05 39.69 8.96
C ASN A 324 -0.30 39.08 9.37
N GLY A 325 -1.01 38.43 8.45
CA GLY A 325 -2.28 37.74 8.70
C GLY A 325 -3.48 38.68 8.83
N ASP A 326 -3.40 39.91 8.31
CA ASP A 326 -4.48 40.90 8.40
C ASP A 326 -5.50 40.80 7.25
N SER A 327 -5.31 39.84 6.33
CA SER A 327 -6.08 39.60 5.11
C SER A 327 -5.95 40.68 4.04
N PHE A 328 -4.99 41.62 4.17
CA PHE A 328 -4.74 42.70 3.22
C PHE A 328 -3.28 42.78 2.80
N ILE A 329 -2.98 42.51 1.53
CA ILE A 329 -1.65 42.74 0.97
C ILE A 329 -1.39 44.25 0.85
N ASN A 330 -0.54 44.79 1.73
CA ASN A 330 -0.29 46.22 1.82
C ASN A 330 1.18 46.55 2.09
N ALA A 331 1.46 47.82 2.42
CA ALA A 331 2.83 48.29 2.66
C ALA A 331 3.50 47.62 3.87
N LEU A 332 2.72 47.07 4.80
CA LEU A 332 3.20 46.35 5.97
C LEU A 332 3.79 44.99 5.55
N ASP A 333 3.15 44.25 4.66
CA ASP A 333 3.68 42.99 4.11
C ASP A 333 4.96 43.21 3.32
N PHE A 334 4.98 44.25 2.48
CA PHE A 334 6.18 44.65 1.76
C PHE A 334 7.34 44.96 2.71
N ALA A 335 7.07 45.66 3.82
CA ALA A 335 8.09 45.98 4.81
C ALA A 335 8.60 44.72 5.54
N LEU A 336 7.70 43.79 5.88
CA LEU A 336 8.03 42.55 6.56
C LEU A 336 8.87 41.62 5.67
N ILE A 337 8.50 41.40 4.40
CA ILE A 337 9.33 40.62 3.46
C ILE A 337 10.69 41.28 3.29
N LYS A 338 10.75 42.60 3.18
CA LYS A 338 12.02 43.33 3.12
C LYS A 338 12.88 43.11 4.37
N MET A 339 12.26 43.14 5.56
CA MET A 339 12.97 42.88 6.82
C MET A 339 13.49 41.45 6.87
N PHE A 340 12.73 40.48 6.36
CA PHE A 340 13.15 39.08 6.27
C PHE A 340 14.36 38.91 5.34
N LEU A 341 14.30 39.48 4.13
CA LEU A 341 15.41 39.45 3.16
C LEU A 341 16.69 40.15 3.68
N LEU A 342 16.53 41.15 4.54
CA LEU A 342 17.64 41.85 5.21
C LEU A 342 18.12 41.15 6.48
N GLY A 343 17.53 40.00 6.85
CA GLY A 343 17.86 39.26 8.07
C GLY A 343 17.49 39.97 9.37
N SER A 344 16.63 40.98 9.30
CA SER A 344 16.13 41.73 10.47
C SER A 344 15.04 40.97 11.23
N ILE A 345 14.36 40.05 10.56
CA ILE A 345 13.47 39.04 11.14
C ILE A 345 13.80 37.68 10.52
N THR A 346 13.59 36.60 11.27
CA THR A 346 13.78 35.22 10.80
C THR A 346 12.47 34.47 10.63
N THR A 347 11.35 35.08 11.04
CA THR A 347 9.99 34.54 10.93
C THR A 347 9.00 35.69 10.66
N PHE A 348 7.88 35.39 10.01
CA PHE A 348 6.81 36.34 9.78
C PHE A 348 5.81 36.36 10.94
N PRO A 349 5.13 37.50 11.22
CA PRO A 349 4.14 37.59 12.29
C PRO A 349 2.89 36.71 12.13
N VAL A 350 2.55 36.34 10.89
CA VAL A 350 1.43 35.44 10.63
C VAL A 350 1.70 34.05 11.23
N GLY A 351 0.90 33.68 12.23
CA GLY A 351 1.00 32.38 12.92
C GLY A 351 1.63 32.39 14.32
N GLY A 352 2.06 33.54 14.86
CA GLY A 352 2.53 33.68 16.24
C GLY A 352 3.87 34.37 16.40
#